data_AF-A0A060Y450-F1
#
_entry.id   AF-A0A060Y450-F1
#
_cell.length_a   1.000
_cell.length_b   1.000
_cell.length_c   1.000
_cell.angle_alpha   90.00
_cell.angle_beta   90.00
_cell.angle_gamma   90.00
#
_symmetry.space_group_name_H-M   'P 1'
#
loop_
_entity.id
_entity.type
_entity.pdbx_description
1 polymer ?
#
loop_
_entity_poly.entity_id
_entity_poly.type
_entity_poly.pdbx_seq_one_letter_code
_entity_poly.pdbx_strand_id
1 'polypeptide(L)'
;LLLHTHTHTHTHTHTHTHTHTHKHTDSKLCLCYPTGTRFWVYTGQSLLGPRSIDKLGLPSTVEGALQRGKGKVLLFSGENYWRLDVKGQNIDKGYPRFTDIVFGGVPNDAHDVFHFKGHIYFCRDRFYWRMNSRRQVDRVGYVKYDILKCTDSSNFRY
;
A
#
# COMPACT_ATOMS: atom_id res chain seq x y z
N LEU A 1 24.26 -54.77 -8.85
CA LEU A 1 23.92 -53.41 -9.32
C LEU A 1 22.51 -53.08 -8.84
N LEU A 2 22.39 -52.33 -7.73
CA LEU A 2 21.10 -51.87 -7.18
C LEU A 2 21.06 -50.35 -7.37
N LEU A 3 20.27 -49.88 -8.35
CA LEU A 3 20.00 -48.45 -8.54
C LEU A 3 18.95 -48.02 -7.51
N HIS A 4 19.36 -47.18 -6.56
CA HIS A 4 18.44 -46.50 -5.65
C HIS A 4 17.87 -45.28 -6.35
N THR A 5 16.55 -45.25 -6.53
CA THR A 5 15.81 -44.06 -6.99
C THR A 5 15.45 -43.19 -5.79
N HIS A 6 16.04 -42.00 -5.72
CA HIS A 6 15.66 -41.00 -4.72
C HIS A 6 14.45 -40.19 -5.20
N THR A 7 13.36 -40.24 -4.43
CA THR A 7 12.19 -39.39 -4.62
C THR A 7 12.41 -38.07 -3.86
N HIS A 8 12.48 -36.96 -4.58
CA HIS A 8 12.56 -35.62 -3.97
C HIS A 8 11.15 -35.03 -3.82
N THR A 9 10.80 -34.65 -2.59
CA THR A 9 9.58 -33.91 -2.27
C THR A 9 9.86 -32.42 -2.36
N HIS A 10 9.19 -31.71 -3.26
CA HIS A 10 9.28 -30.25 -3.38
C HIS A 10 8.15 -29.59 -2.60
N THR A 11 8.51 -28.71 -1.66
CA THR A 11 7.57 -27.84 -0.94
C THR A 11 7.35 -26.58 -1.76
N HIS A 12 6.13 -26.36 -2.25
CA HIS A 12 5.74 -25.13 -2.92
C HIS A 12 5.19 -24.11 -1.91
N THR A 13 5.81 -22.94 -1.87
CA THR A 13 5.29 -21.78 -1.12
C THR A 13 4.33 -21.03 -2.03
N HIS A 14 3.05 -20.96 -1.66
CA HIS A 14 2.05 -20.17 -2.38
C HIS A 14 1.95 -18.77 -1.80
N THR A 15 2.37 -17.76 -2.57
CA THR A 15 2.13 -16.35 -2.26
C THR A 15 0.71 -15.99 -2.68
N HIS A 16 -0.18 -15.73 -1.72
CA HIS A 16 -1.54 -15.25 -1.99
C HIS A 16 -1.55 -13.74 -2.19
N THR A 17 -1.83 -13.30 -3.42
CA THR A 17 -1.99 -11.88 -3.77
C THR A 17 -3.43 -11.43 -3.50
N HIS A 18 -3.62 -10.57 -2.49
CA HIS A 18 -4.91 -9.94 -2.23
C HIS A 18 -5.00 -8.58 -2.92
N THR A 19 -5.77 -8.51 -4.01
CA THR A 19 -6.15 -7.23 -4.66
C THR A 19 -7.36 -6.65 -3.91
N HIS A 20 -7.14 -5.65 -3.05
CA HIS A 20 -8.24 -4.99 -2.33
C HIS A 20 -8.81 -3.81 -3.15
N THR A 21 -9.89 -4.06 -3.91
CA THR A 21 -10.63 -3.01 -4.63
C THR A 21 -11.76 -2.48 -3.75
N HIS A 22 -11.47 -1.49 -2.89
CA HIS A 22 -12.52 -0.84 -2.08
C HIS A 22 -13.27 0.22 -2.92
N LYS A 23 -14.46 -0.15 -3.42
CA LYS A 23 -15.41 0.81 -3.99
C LYS A 23 -16.18 1.52 -2.87
N HIS A 24 -15.62 2.60 -2.36
CA HIS A 24 -16.39 3.60 -1.62
C HIS A 24 -16.12 4.96 -2.26
N THR A 25 -17.21 5.57 -2.69
CA THR A 25 -17.30 6.92 -3.26
C THR A 25 -16.46 7.91 -2.43
N ASP A 26 -15.73 8.78 -3.15
CA ASP A 26 -14.78 9.83 -2.70
C ASP A 26 -13.28 9.56 -2.57
N SER A 27 -12.75 8.39 -2.92
CA SER A 27 -11.28 8.21 -3.03
C SER A 27 -10.80 8.33 -4.48
N LYS A 28 -10.24 9.48 -4.87
CA LYS A 28 -9.67 9.73 -6.20
C LYS A 28 -8.19 9.34 -6.25
N LEU A 29 -7.89 8.04 -6.13
CA LEU A 29 -6.62 7.47 -6.62
C LEU A 29 -6.69 5.93 -6.64
N CYS A 30 -6.22 5.30 -7.72
CA CYS A 30 -6.07 3.85 -7.82
C CYS A 30 -4.65 3.53 -8.27
N LEU A 31 -3.88 2.85 -7.42
CA LEU A 31 -2.50 2.42 -7.68
C LEU A 31 -2.41 0.92 -7.50
N CYS A 32 -1.82 0.22 -8.47
CA CYS A 32 -1.49 -1.21 -8.35
C CYS A 32 -0.08 -1.46 -8.87
N TYR A 33 0.75 -2.16 -8.07
CA TYR A 33 2.00 -2.79 -8.53
C TYR A 33 2.30 -4.11 -7.84
N PRO A 34 2.90 -5.04 -8.60
CA PRO A 34 3.97 -5.88 -8.03
C PRO A 34 5.36 -5.76 -8.72
N THR A 35 5.49 -5.26 -9.97
CA THR A 35 6.79 -5.26 -10.69
C THR A 35 6.99 -4.14 -11.73
N GLY A 36 6.23 -3.05 -11.66
CA GLY A 36 6.24 -2.04 -12.71
C GLY A 36 6.82 -0.70 -12.29
N THR A 37 7.38 0.04 -13.24
CA THR A 37 7.69 1.47 -13.11
C THR A 37 6.55 2.34 -13.65
N ARG A 38 5.31 1.82 -13.76
CA ARG A 38 4.13 2.53 -14.34
C ARG A 38 2.84 2.64 -13.51
N PHE A 39 2.35 3.83 -13.23
CA PHE A 39 1.16 4.06 -12.41
C PHE A 39 -0.04 4.59 -13.19
N TRP A 40 -1.24 4.43 -12.62
CA TRP A 40 -2.48 5.01 -13.13
C TRP A 40 -3.04 6.03 -12.14
N VAL A 41 -3.81 6.99 -12.66
CA VAL A 41 -4.53 7.99 -11.87
C VAL A 41 -6.00 7.83 -12.17
N TYR A 42 -6.80 7.51 -11.16
CA TYR A 42 -8.25 7.45 -11.29
C TYR A 42 -8.88 8.76 -10.81
N THR A 43 -9.64 9.41 -11.70
CA THR A 43 -10.27 10.72 -11.42
C THR A 43 -11.73 10.61 -10.96
N GLY A 44 -12.26 9.39 -10.81
CA GLY A 44 -13.69 9.12 -10.59
C GLY A 44 -14.48 8.93 -11.89
N GLN A 45 -14.04 9.55 -12.99
CA GLN A 45 -14.68 9.45 -14.31
C GLN A 45 -13.79 8.77 -15.34
N SER A 46 -12.47 8.81 -15.15
CA SER A 46 -11.51 8.27 -16.11
C SER A 46 -10.30 7.67 -15.42
N LEU A 47 -9.71 6.69 -16.06
CA LEU A 47 -8.42 6.11 -15.69
C LEU A 47 -7.35 6.72 -16.61
N LEU A 48 -6.39 7.46 -16.06
CA LEU A 48 -5.31 8.09 -16.80
C LEU A 48 -4.00 7.30 -16.59
N GLY A 49 -3.34 6.89 -17.67
CA GLY A 49 -2.08 6.14 -17.61
C GLY A 49 -1.95 5.08 -18.71
N PRO A 50 -0.92 4.21 -18.64
CA PRO A 50 0.14 4.17 -17.63
C PRO A 50 1.14 5.33 -17.72
N ARG A 51 1.60 5.84 -16.57
CA ARG A 51 2.63 6.90 -16.45
C ARG A 51 3.88 6.32 -15.81
N SER A 52 5.06 6.54 -16.41
CA SER A 52 6.33 6.05 -15.83
C SER A 52 6.74 6.85 -14.59
N ILE A 53 7.17 6.16 -13.52
CA ILE A 53 7.75 6.73 -12.30
C ILE A 53 9.23 7.08 -12.48
N ASP A 54 9.90 6.51 -13.49
CA ASP A 54 11.34 6.71 -13.74
C ASP A 54 11.65 8.19 -14.01
N LYS A 55 10.73 8.86 -14.70
CA LYS A 55 10.82 10.31 -15.00
C LYS A 55 10.51 11.20 -13.79
N LEU A 56 10.05 10.63 -12.68
CA LEU A 56 9.72 11.36 -11.46
C LEU A 56 10.84 11.33 -10.42
N GLY A 57 11.96 10.63 -10.69
CA GLY A 57 13.05 10.48 -9.73
C GLY A 57 12.64 9.67 -8.49
N LEU A 58 11.69 8.74 -8.67
CA LEU A 58 11.24 7.83 -7.61
C LEU A 58 12.11 6.56 -7.59
N PRO A 59 12.23 5.90 -6.44
CA PRO A 59 12.77 4.55 -6.37
C PRO A 59 11.96 3.58 -7.24
N SER A 60 12.57 2.43 -7.56
CA SER A 60 11.99 1.42 -8.46
C SER A 60 10.66 0.83 -7.95
N THR A 61 10.38 0.96 -6.65
CA THR A 61 9.19 0.45 -6.00
C THR A 61 8.52 1.56 -5.20
N VAL A 62 7.20 1.70 -5.36
CA VAL A 62 6.35 2.53 -4.50
C VAL A 62 5.43 1.60 -3.74
N GLU A 63 5.48 1.66 -2.41
CA GLU A 63 4.80 0.74 -1.48
C GLU A 63 3.43 1.26 -1.06
N GLY A 64 3.20 2.57 -1.12
CA GLY A 64 1.91 3.14 -0.74
C GLY A 64 1.65 4.49 -1.35
N ALA A 65 0.40 4.93 -1.31
CA ALA A 65 0.05 6.27 -1.75
C ALA A 65 -1.19 6.83 -1.10
N LEU A 66 -1.12 8.12 -0.78
CA LEU A 66 -2.16 8.82 -0.07
C LEU A 66 -2.54 10.09 -0.80
N GLN A 67 -3.82 10.22 -1.17
CA GLN A 67 -4.32 11.47 -1.72
C GLN A 67 -4.22 12.59 -0.68
N ARG A 68 -3.66 13.74 -1.08
CA ARG A 68 -3.55 14.92 -0.22
C ARG A 68 -4.24 16.11 -0.87
N GLY A 69 -5.50 16.34 -0.51
CA GLY A 69 -6.28 17.44 -1.10
C GLY A 69 -6.51 17.25 -2.60
N LYS A 70 -6.72 18.37 -3.32
CA LYS A 70 -7.00 18.36 -4.76
C LYS A 70 -5.69 18.32 -5.56
N GLY A 71 -5.48 17.26 -6.31
CA GLY A 71 -4.40 17.17 -7.30
C GLY A 71 -3.00 16.87 -6.76
N LYS A 72 -2.86 16.59 -5.46
CA LYS A 72 -1.61 16.10 -4.88
C LYS A 72 -1.76 14.68 -4.35
N VAL A 73 -0.72 13.89 -4.52
CA VAL A 73 -0.60 12.53 -4.01
C VAL A 73 0.72 12.42 -3.27
N LEU A 74 0.68 11.81 -2.09
CA LEU A 74 1.88 11.35 -1.40
C LEU A 74 2.19 9.93 -1.89
N LEU A 75 3.44 9.67 -2.23
CA LEU A 75 3.92 8.35 -2.63
C LEU A 75 4.94 7.91 -1.58
N PHE A 76 4.79 6.70 -1.05
CA PHE A 76 5.63 6.15 0.01
C PHE A 76 6.52 5.04 -0.56
N SER A 77 7.79 5.02 -0.17
CA SER A 77 8.73 3.98 -0.52
C SER A 77 9.83 3.92 0.53
N GLY A 78 9.89 2.79 1.24
CA GLY A 78 10.69 2.63 2.45
C GLY A 78 10.43 3.77 3.42
N GLU A 79 11.50 4.27 4.03
CA GLU A 79 11.41 5.30 5.07
C GLU A 79 11.05 6.69 4.54
N ASN A 80 10.86 6.83 3.23
CA ASN A 80 10.67 8.11 2.56
C ASN A 80 9.29 8.24 1.93
N TYR A 81 8.87 9.49 1.76
CA TYR A 81 7.73 9.83 0.94
C TYR A 81 8.01 11.03 0.04
N TRP A 82 7.31 11.08 -1.09
CA TRP A 82 7.36 12.12 -2.11
C TRP A 82 5.97 12.75 -2.25
N ARG A 83 5.91 14.00 -2.69
CA ARG A 83 4.64 14.65 -3.03
C ARG A 83 4.58 14.93 -4.52
N LEU A 84 3.75 14.16 -5.21
CA LEU A 84 3.47 14.28 -6.64
C LEU A 84 2.39 15.34 -6.88
N ASP A 85 2.69 16.29 -7.77
CA ASP A 85 1.67 17.04 -8.49
C ASP A 85 1.11 16.22 -9.65
N VAL A 86 -0.18 15.89 -9.58
CA VAL A 86 -0.82 15.00 -10.57
C VAL A 86 -0.95 15.68 -11.94
N LYS A 87 -1.18 17.01 -11.96
CA LYS A 87 -1.42 17.77 -13.20
C LYS A 87 -0.11 18.05 -13.92
N GLY A 88 0.87 18.57 -13.20
CA GLY A 88 2.21 18.88 -13.69
C GLY A 88 3.11 17.66 -13.84
N GLN A 89 2.71 16.51 -13.28
CA GLN A 89 3.47 15.27 -13.32
C GLN A 89 4.90 15.43 -12.82
N ASN A 90 5.07 16.13 -11.70
CA ASN A 90 6.37 16.38 -11.12
C ASN A 90 6.33 16.20 -9.61
N ILE A 91 7.48 15.90 -9.03
CA ILE A 91 7.66 15.89 -7.58
C ILE A 91 7.88 17.34 -7.13
N ASP A 92 7.15 17.76 -6.10
CA ASP A 92 7.32 19.08 -5.50
C ASP A 92 8.76 19.25 -4.94
N LYS A 93 9.31 20.47 -5.02
CA LYS A 93 10.61 20.79 -4.43
C LYS A 93 10.65 20.49 -2.93
N GLY A 94 11.76 19.90 -2.46
CA GLY A 94 11.97 19.57 -1.04
C GLY A 94 11.46 18.18 -0.63
N TYR A 95 11.38 17.26 -1.59
CA TYR A 95 11.12 15.83 -1.43
C TYR A 95 12.27 15.01 -2.07
N PRO A 96 12.56 13.78 -1.59
CA PRO A 96 11.84 13.05 -0.54
C PRO A 96 11.97 13.66 0.86
N ARG A 97 11.10 13.22 1.76
CA ARG A 97 11.21 13.45 3.20
C ARG A 97 11.03 12.13 3.93
N PHE A 98 11.61 12.02 5.12
CA PHE A 98 11.36 10.89 6.00
C PHE A 98 9.89 10.85 6.43
N THR A 99 9.31 9.67 6.38
CA THR A 99 7.90 9.40 6.71
C THR A 99 7.59 9.77 8.16
N ASP A 100 8.50 9.45 9.08
CA ASP A 100 8.36 9.67 10.52
C ASP A 100 8.21 11.15 10.94
N ILE A 101 8.80 12.09 10.19
CA ILE A 101 8.68 13.54 10.42
C ILE A 101 7.20 13.98 10.44
N VAL A 102 6.37 13.36 9.61
CA VAL A 102 4.96 13.71 9.46
C VAL A 102 4.02 12.65 10.00
N PHE A 103 4.39 11.38 9.85
CA PHE A 103 3.58 10.22 10.18
C PHE A 103 4.23 9.42 11.32
N GLY A 104 4.66 10.11 12.38
CA GLY A 104 5.33 9.48 13.51
C GLY A 104 4.50 8.35 14.14
N GLY A 105 5.17 7.26 14.50
CA GLY A 105 4.59 6.09 15.16
C GLY A 105 4.05 5.01 14.23
N VAL A 106 4.11 5.20 12.91
CA VAL A 106 3.82 4.13 11.92
C VAL A 106 5.12 3.40 11.56
N PRO A 107 5.04 2.15 11.07
CA PRO A 107 6.22 1.46 10.55
C PRO A 107 6.80 2.18 9.34
N ASN A 108 8.13 2.30 9.32
CA ASN A 108 8.89 2.91 8.22
C ASN A 108 8.81 2.11 6.91
N ASP A 109 8.39 0.85 6.97
CA ASP A 109 8.31 -0.10 5.86
C ASP A 109 6.87 -0.66 5.74
N ALA A 110 5.90 0.25 5.81
CA ALA A 110 4.51 -0.04 5.51
C ALA A 110 4.36 -0.39 4.02
N HIS A 111 3.74 -1.54 3.73
CA HIS A 111 3.57 -2.05 2.36
C HIS A 111 2.25 -1.62 1.71
N ASP A 112 1.41 -0.90 2.46
CA ASP A 112 0.21 -0.25 1.92
C ASP A 112 -0.17 0.94 2.83
N VAL A 113 -0.68 2.01 2.22
CA VAL A 113 -1.12 3.21 2.91
C VAL A 113 -2.39 3.73 2.24
N PHE A 114 -3.48 3.87 2.98
CA PHE A 114 -4.76 4.32 2.42
C PHE A 114 -5.61 5.13 3.38
N HIS A 115 -6.53 5.91 2.81
CA HIS A 115 -7.58 6.59 3.55
C HIS A 115 -8.82 5.70 3.65
N PHE A 116 -9.38 5.54 4.86
CA PHE A 116 -10.62 4.79 5.07
C PHE A 116 -11.41 5.36 6.26
N LYS A 117 -12.71 5.59 6.08
CA LYS A 117 -13.61 6.12 7.13
C LYS A 117 -13.03 7.31 7.91
N GLY A 118 -12.40 8.27 7.21
CA GLY A 118 -11.84 9.49 7.82
C GLY A 118 -10.47 9.33 8.50
N HIS A 119 -9.89 8.14 8.49
CA HIS A 119 -8.55 7.87 9.04
C HIS A 119 -7.55 7.50 7.95
N ILE A 120 -6.27 7.58 8.27
CA ILE A 120 -5.19 7.04 7.44
C ILE A 120 -4.75 5.73 8.07
N TYR A 121 -4.54 4.70 7.25
CA TYR A 121 -4.07 3.39 7.69
C TYR A 121 -2.73 3.11 7.02
N PHE A 122 -1.75 2.73 7.83
CA PHE A 122 -0.49 2.17 7.37
C PHE A 122 -0.51 0.67 7.67
N CYS A 123 -0.38 -0.17 6.66
CA CYS A 123 -0.39 -1.61 6.80
C CYS A 123 1.00 -2.19 6.69
N ARG A 124 1.33 -3.10 7.59
CA ARG A 124 2.55 -3.90 7.56
C ARG A 124 2.20 -5.32 7.96
N ASP A 125 2.58 -6.27 7.11
CA ASP A 125 2.22 -7.67 7.25
C ASP A 125 0.71 -7.86 7.42
N ARG A 126 0.29 -8.36 8.59
CA ARG A 126 -1.11 -8.63 8.94
C ARG A 126 -1.74 -7.51 9.78
N PHE A 127 -0.97 -6.47 10.09
CA PHE A 127 -1.33 -5.41 11.02
C PHE A 127 -1.57 -4.09 10.31
N TYR A 128 -2.35 -3.21 10.95
CA TYR A 128 -2.47 -1.81 10.56
C TYR A 128 -2.20 -0.89 11.74
N TRP A 129 -1.72 0.31 11.42
CA TRP A 129 -1.61 1.47 12.29
C TRP A 129 -2.58 2.51 11.78
N ARG A 130 -3.64 2.76 12.55
CA ARG A 130 -4.63 3.79 12.24
C ARG A 130 -4.16 5.11 12.82
N MET A 131 -4.20 6.12 11.97
CA MET A 131 -3.86 7.49 12.30
C MET A 131 -5.09 8.39 12.23
N ASN A 132 -5.24 9.22 13.25
CA ASN A 132 -6.31 10.20 13.34
C ASN A 132 -5.98 11.49 12.56
N SER A 133 -6.93 12.44 12.53
CA SER A 133 -6.78 13.72 11.84
C SER A 133 -5.68 14.62 12.41
N ARG A 134 -5.25 14.38 13.66
CA ARG A 134 -4.12 15.06 14.32
C ARG A 134 -2.76 14.40 14.03
N ARG A 135 -2.73 13.42 13.12
CA ARG A 135 -1.54 12.63 12.76
C ARG A 135 -0.95 11.84 13.92
N GLN A 136 -1.80 11.38 14.82
CA GLN A 136 -1.39 10.48 15.91
C GLN A 136 -1.91 9.08 15.63
N VAL A 137 -1.04 8.09 15.81
CA VAL A 137 -1.46 6.69 15.82
C VAL A 137 -2.35 6.47 17.04
N ASP A 138 -3.61 6.13 16.81
CA ASP A 138 -4.62 5.97 17.86
C ASP A 138 -5.15 4.53 17.98
N ARG A 139 -4.75 3.65 17.05
CA ARG A 139 -5.05 2.21 17.12
C ARG A 139 -4.04 1.39 16.31
N VAL A 140 -3.69 0.23 16.84
CA VAL A 140 -3.00 -0.85 16.12
C VAL A 140 -3.90 -2.07 16.16
N GLY A 141 -4.01 -2.81 15.06
CA GLY A 141 -4.88 -3.99 15.00
C GLY A 141 -4.63 -4.87 13.78
N TYR A 142 -5.48 -5.86 13.58
CA TYR A 142 -5.36 -6.82 12.48
C TYR A 142 -6.22 -6.42 11.28
N VAL A 143 -5.64 -6.41 10.08
CA VAL A 143 -6.38 -6.11 8.84
C VAL A 143 -7.53 -7.08 8.65
N LYS A 144 -7.27 -8.39 8.79
CA LYS A 144 -8.24 -9.48 8.59
C LYS A 144 -9.49 -9.33 9.47
N TYR A 145 -9.31 -9.01 10.75
CA TYR A 145 -10.41 -9.03 11.71
C TYR A 145 -11.06 -7.66 11.86
N ASP A 146 -10.27 -6.59 11.92
CA ASP A 146 -10.82 -5.28 12.26
C ASP A 146 -11.31 -4.53 11.04
N ILE A 147 -10.64 -4.67 9.90
CA ILE A 147 -10.98 -3.97 8.65
C ILE A 147 -11.87 -4.87 7.80
N LEU A 148 -11.43 -6.10 7.51
CA LEU A 148 -12.14 -7.02 6.62
C LEU A 148 -13.28 -7.78 7.29
N LYS A 149 -13.38 -7.74 8.63
CA LYS A 149 -14.43 -8.39 9.42
C LYS A 149 -14.57 -9.89 9.14
N CYS A 150 -13.46 -10.56 8.83
CA CYS A 150 -13.49 -12.01 8.64
C CYS A 150 -13.76 -12.70 9.98
N THR A 151 -14.66 -13.69 9.98
CA THR A 151 -14.84 -14.62 11.11
C THR A 151 -13.77 -15.70 11.06
N ASP A 152 -13.29 -16.16 12.21
CA ASP A 152 -12.38 -17.31 12.22
C ASP A 152 -13.15 -18.59 11.91
N SER A 153 -12.65 -19.35 10.93
CA SER A 153 -13.20 -20.64 10.50
C SER A 153 -13.02 -21.77 11.54
N SER A 154 -12.42 -21.50 12.70
CA SER A 154 -12.10 -22.49 13.73
C SER A 154 -13.29 -22.83 14.63
N ASN A 155 -14.51 -22.88 14.08
CA ASN A 155 -15.71 -23.36 14.77
C ASN A 155 -16.21 -24.73 14.27
N PHE A 156 -15.42 -25.45 13.47
CA PHE A 156 -15.61 -26.90 13.36
C PHE A 156 -14.95 -27.57 14.57
N ARG A 157 -15.68 -27.58 15.68
CA ARG A 157 -15.43 -28.51 16.79
C ARG A 157 -15.91 -29.89 16.36
N TYR A 158 -15.07 -30.89 16.64
CA TYR A 158 -15.27 -32.33 16.50
C TYR A 158 -16.62 -32.82 17.03
#